data_AF-A0A9E5K671-F1
#
_entry.id   AF-A0A9E5K671-F1
#
_cell.length_a   1.000
_cell.length_b   1.000
_cell.length_c   1.000
_cell.angle_alpha   90.00
_cell.angle_beta   90.00
_cell.angle_gamma   90.00
#
_symmetry.space_group_name_H-M   'P 1'
#
loop_
_entity.id
_entity.type
_entity.pdbx_description
1 polymer ?
#
loop_
_entity_poly.entity_id
_entity_poly.type
_entity_poly.pdbx_seq_one_letter_code
_entity_poly.pdbx_strand_id
1 'polypeptide(L)'
;AAIELLKENPDKIKWSYLSRNTAAIQILKENPDKIDWVSLSGNAAAIELLKENPDKIDWESLSANTAAMQLLRSNQNKINGLMLSGNPAAIELLQSNNDKICWRWLSGNIAAIDLLKENPDKISWRWLSGNIAAIELLKENPDKIDWEFLSGNPAAIELLKENPDKMDWDILSGNPAAIQILKENPDKIYWFQLSGNTAIFKPVRDQAIVDVLYML
;
A
#
# COMPACT_ATOMS: atom_id res chain seq x y z
N ALA A 1 -21.91 -25.53 -7.27
CA ALA A 1 -21.42 -24.13 -7.14
C ALA A 1 -20.08 -24.01 -7.85
N ALA A 2 -19.65 -22.82 -8.28
CA ALA A 2 -18.39 -22.64 -9.03
C ALA A 2 -17.13 -23.17 -8.30
N ILE A 3 -17.21 -23.30 -6.98
CA ILE A 3 -16.14 -23.87 -6.14
C ILE A 3 -15.83 -25.35 -6.46
N GLU A 4 -16.80 -26.12 -6.95
CA GLU A 4 -16.61 -27.53 -7.31
C GLU A 4 -15.67 -27.69 -8.51
N LEU A 5 -15.65 -26.71 -9.43
CA LEU A 5 -14.70 -26.71 -10.56
C LEU A 5 -13.25 -26.71 -10.10
N LEU A 6 -12.95 -26.04 -8.98
CA LEU A 6 -11.60 -26.06 -8.40
C LEU A 6 -11.29 -27.45 -7.84
N LYS A 7 -12.21 -28.03 -7.07
CA LYS A 7 -12.04 -29.36 -6.46
C LYS A 7 -11.84 -30.46 -7.51
N GLU A 8 -12.54 -30.37 -8.65
CA GLU A 8 -12.43 -31.31 -9.77
C GLU A 8 -11.15 -31.14 -10.59
N ASN A 9 -10.44 -30.02 -10.46
CA ASN A 9 -9.26 -29.69 -11.28
C ASN A 9 -8.08 -29.15 -10.43
N PRO A 10 -7.62 -29.89 -9.41
CA PRO A 10 -6.63 -29.39 -8.44
C PRO A 10 -5.25 -29.07 -9.06
N ASP A 11 -4.93 -29.72 -10.17
CA ASP A 11 -3.71 -29.53 -10.96
C ASP A 11 -3.69 -28.19 -11.72
N LYS A 12 -4.86 -27.62 -12.02
CA LYS A 12 -5.00 -26.33 -12.71
C LYS A 12 -4.99 -25.14 -11.76
N ILE A 13 -5.05 -25.39 -10.46
CA ILE A 13 -5.10 -24.33 -9.43
C ILE A 13 -3.71 -23.70 -9.28
N LYS A 14 -3.66 -22.37 -9.40
CA LYS A 14 -2.52 -21.57 -8.91
C LYS A 14 -2.65 -21.37 -7.41
N TRP A 15 -2.10 -22.32 -6.64
CA TRP A 15 -2.27 -22.36 -5.18
C TRP A 15 -1.74 -21.13 -4.45
N SER A 16 -0.71 -20.44 -4.97
CA SER A 16 -0.27 -19.16 -4.42
C SER A 16 -1.37 -18.08 -4.46
N TYR A 17 -2.16 -18.04 -5.53
CA TYR A 17 -3.28 -17.10 -5.66
C TYR A 17 -4.44 -17.52 -4.75
N LEU A 18 -4.65 -18.82 -4.59
CA LEU A 18 -5.66 -19.34 -3.68
C LEU A 18 -5.28 -19.07 -2.21
N SER A 19 -4.01 -19.22 -1.83
CA SER A 19 -3.48 -18.89 -0.50
C SER A 19 -3.67 -17.43 -0.11
N ARG A 20 -3.65 -16.50 -1.09
CA ARG A 20 -3.93 -15.07 -0.86
C ARG A 20 -5.43 -14.77 -0.77
N ASN A 21 -6.30 -15.67 -1.21
CA ASN A 21 -7.73 -15.46 -1.23
C ASN A 21 -8.32 -15.67 0.17
N THR A 22 -8.86 -14.60 0.76
CA THR A 22 -9.45 -14.61 2.11
C THR A 22 -10.66 -15.54 2.23
N ALA A 23 -11.37 -15.84 1.13
CA ALA A 23 -12.51 -16.76 1.12
C ALA A 23 -12.11 -18.23 0.94
N ALA A 24 -10.84 -18.54 0.68
CA ALA A 24 -10.39 -19.88 0.33
C ALA A 24 -9.84 -20.71 1.52
N ILE A 25 -9.88 -20.17 2.74
CA ILE A 25 -9.29 -20.81 3.94
C ILE A 25 -9.76 -22.26 4.11
N GLN A 26 -11.04 -22.55 3.87
CA GLN A 26 -11.56 -23.90 4.01
C GLN A 26 -10.95 -24.89 3.01
N ILE A 27 -10.84 -24.52 1.72
CA ILE A 27 -10.20 -25.37 0.71
C ILE A 27 -8.71 -25.58 1.04
N LEU A 28 -8.04 -24.52 1.54
CA LEU A 28 -6.64 -24.61 1.93
C LEU A 28 -6.45 -25.59 3.10
N LYS A 29 -7.34 -25.56 4.11
CA LYS A 29 -7.35 -26.54 5.20
C LYS A 29 -7.53 -27.98 4.72
N GLU A 30 -8.31 -28.19 3.66
CA GLU A 30 -8.53 -29.50 3.04
C GLU A 30 -7.31 -29.97 2.21
N ASN A 31 -6.38 -29.08 1.85
CA ASN A 31 -5.24 -29.37 0.98
C ASN A 31 -3.93 -28.78 1.55
N PRO A 32 -3.49 -29.20 2.75
CA PRO A 32 -2.39 -28.56 3.47
C PRO A 32 -1.04 -28.65 2.74
N ASP A 33 -0.81 -29.69 1.94
CA ASP A 33 0.41 -29.90 1.14
C ASP A 33 0.52 -28.94 -0.04
N LYS A 34 -0.58 -28.27 -0.41
CA LYS A 34 -0.63 -27.32 -1.52
C LYS A 34 -0.54 -25.86 -1.08
N ILE A 35 -0.58 -25.59 0.22
CA ILE A 35 -0.55 -24.22 0.74
C ILE A 35 0.80 -23.57 0.41
N ASP A 36 0.75 -22.47 -0.33
CA ASP A 36 1.84 -21.50 -0.34
C ASP A 36 1.78 -20.66 0.94
N TRP A 37 2.69 -20.94 1.86
CA TRP A 37 2.72 -20.35 3.20
C TRP A 37 3.22 -18.90 3.23
N VAL A 38 4.01 -18.48 2.25
CA VAL A 38 4.42 -17.06 2.11
C VAL A 38 3.18 -16.24 1.77
N SER A 39 2.46 -16.68 0.74
CA SER A 39 1.19 -16.09 0.32
C SER A 39 0.12 -16.12 1.44
N LEU A 40 0.04 -17.22 2.19
CA LEU A 40 -0.91 -17.35 3.30
C LEU A 40 -0.56 -16.45 4.48
N SER A 41 0.72 -16.22 4.78
CA SER A 41 1.15 -15.39 5.90
C SER A 41 0.72 -13.93 5.75
N GLY A 42 0.58 -13.44 4.52
CA GLY A 42 -0.02 -12.15 4.20
C GLY A 42 -1.56 -12.12 4.19
N ASN A 43 -2.24 -13.27 4.35
CA ASN A 43 -3.69 -13.37 4.28
C ASN A 43 -4.33 -13.07 5.64
N ALA A 44 -5.11 -11.99 5.72
CA ALA A 44 -5.76 -11.55 6.96
C ALA A 44 -6.77 -12.56 7.52
N ALA A 45 -7.37 -13.42 6.69
CA ALA A 45 -8.31 -14.45 7.13
C ALA A 45 -7.63 -15.74 7.63
N ALA A 46 -6.31 -15.86 7.45
CA ALA A 46 -5.56 -17.07 7.76
C ALA A 46 -4.90 -17.09 9.14
N ILE A 47 -5.10 -16.07 9.98
CA ILE A 47 -4.39 -15.92 11.26
C ILE A 47 -4.51 -17.16 12.16
N GLU A 48 -5.70 -17.75 12.28
CA GLU A 48 -5.88 -18.97 13.09
C GLU A 48 -5.17 -20.18 12.49
N LEU A 49 -5.20 -20.34 11.16
CA LEU A 49 -4.46 -21.41 10.49
C LEU A 49 -2.94 -21.25 10.64
N LEU A 50 -2.44 -20.01 10.64
CA LEU A 50 -1.02 -19.71 10.87
C LEU A 50 -0.62 -20.03 12.32
N LYS A 51 -1.48 -19.72 13.31
CA LYS A 51 -1.25 -20.10 14.71
C LYS A 51 -1.15 -21.61 14.90
N GLU A 52 -1.95 -22.38 14.16
CA GLU A 52 -1.90 -23.85 14.15
C GLU A 52 -0.60 -24.40 13.52
N ASN A 53 0.13 -23.60 12.73
CA ASN A 53 1.30 -24.03 11.94
C ASN A 53 2.49 -23.05 12.08
N PRO A 54 3.03 -22.85 13.29
CA PRO A 54 4.01 -21.78 13.58
C PRO A 54 5.37 -21.96 12.88
N ASP A 55 5.73 -23.19 12.48
CA ASP A 55 6.96 -23.50 11.74
C ASP A 55 6.86 -23.11 10.25
N LYS A 56 5.65 -22.90 9.74
CA LYS A 56 5.40 -22.55 8.34
C LYS A 56 5.26 -21.04 8.10
N ILE A 57 5.13 -20.25 9.16
CA ILE A 57 4.91 -18.81 9.05
C ILE A 57 6.10 -18.15 8.36
N ASP A 58 5.82 -17.43 7.28
CA ASP A 58 6.73 -16.46 6.68
C ASP A 58 6.59 -15.13 7.44
N TRP A 59 7.57 -14.82 8.28
CA TRP A 59 7.50 -13.67 9.20
C TRP A 59 7.65 -12.32 8.49
N GLU A 60 8.23 -12.29 7.29
CA GLU A 60 8.28 -11.10 6.45
C GLU A 60 6.86 -10.72 6.00
N SER A 61 6.16 -11.66 5.35
CA SER A 61 4.77 -11.47 4.90
C SER A 61 3.82 -11.24 6.08
N LEU A 62 4.03 -11.93 7.21
CA LEU A 62 3.22 -11.72 8.41
C LEU A 62 3.43 -10.32 9.01
N SER A 63 4.65 -9.78 8.98
CA SER A 63 4.95 -8.43 9.51
C SER A 63 4.22 -7.33 8.72
N ALA A 64 3.92 -7.57 7.45
CA ALA A 64 3.08 -6.69 6.62
C ALA A 64 1.57 -6.88 6.83
N ASN A 65 1.15 -7.98 7.48
CA ASN A 65 -0.25 -8.33 7.66
C ASN A 65 -0.87 -7.55 8.83
N THR A 66 -1.77 -6.61 8.53
CA THR A 66 -2.44 -5.77 9.53
C THR A 66 -3.26 -6.57 10.54
N ALA A 67 -3.78 -7.74 10.17
CA ALA A 67 -4.55 -8.61 11.07
C ALA A 67 -3.67 -9.44 12.03
N ALA A 68 -2.34 -9.45 11.83
CA ALA A 68 -1.42 -10.29 12.59
C ALA A 68 -0.84 -9.63 13.84
N MET A 69 -1.28 -8.43 14.24
CA MET A 69 -0.65 -7.65 15.31
C MET A 69 -0.52 -8.42 16.63
N GLN A 70 -1.54 -9.19 17.02
CA GLN A 70 -1.47 -10.00 18.24
C GLN A 70 -0.40 -11.10 18.13
N LEU A 71 -0.32 -11.76 16.98
CA LEU A 71 0.65 -12.84 16.75
C LEU A 71 2.09 -12.31 16.72
N LEU A 72 2.30 -11.13 16.10
CA LEU A 72 3.59 -10.44 16.08
C LEU A 72 4.02 -9.98 17.48
N ARG A 73 3.09 -9.46 18.30
CA ARG A 73 3.37 -9.06 19.70
C ARG A 73 3.89 -10.23 20.55
N SER A 74 3.41 -11.45 20.30
CA SER A 74 3.88 -12.65 21.00
C SER A 74 5.19 -13.23 20.45
N ASN A 75 5.70 -12.72 19.32
CA ASN A 75 6.86 -13.28 18.60
C ASN A 75 7.83 -12.18 18.15
N GLN A 76 8.14 -11.23 19.03
CA GLN A 76 8.87 -10.01 18.65
C GLN A 76 10.26 -10.27 18.08
N ASN A 77 10.92 -11.35 18.50
CA ASN A 77 12.22 -11.76 17.97
C ASN A 77 12.19 -12.15 16.48
N LYS A 78 11.03 -12.48 15.93
CA LYS A 78 10.87 -12.88 14.52
C LYS A 78 10.40 -11.76 13.60
N ILE A 79 10.06 -10.60 14.15
CA ILE A 79 9.57 -9.43 13.40
C ILE A 79 10.61 -9.00 12.35
N ASN A 80 10.14 -8.78 11.12
CA ASN A 80 10.88 -8.06 10.09
C ASN A 80 10.60 -6.55 10.22
N GLY A 81 11.59 -5.79 10.69
CA GLY A 81 11.44 -4.36 10.96
C GLY A 81 11.12 -3.50 9.73
N LEU A 82 11.58 -3.90 8.54
CA LEU A 82 11.30 -3.19 7.29
C LEU A 82 9.81 -3.28 6.95
N MET A 83 9.27 -4.51 6.92
CA MET A 83 7.85 -4.73 6.61
C MET A 83 6.94 -4.15 7.69
N LEU A 84 7.34 -4.25 8.96
CA LEU A 84 6.56 -3.71 10.06
C LEU A 84 6.50 -2.17 10.02
N SER A 85 7.58 -1.49 9.63
CA SER A 85 7.63 -0.01 9.58
C SER A 85 6.65 0.58 8.56
N GLY A 86 6.39 -0.15 7.46
CA GLY A 86 5.37 0.23 6.47
C GLY A 86 3.94 -0.19 6.86
N ASN A 87 3.75 -0.95 7.94
CA ASN A 87 2.45 -1.46 8.34
C ASN A 87 1.70 -0.40 9.20
N PRO A 88 0.57 0.15 8.75
CA PRO A 88 -0.14 1.20 9.48
C PRO A 88 -0.76 0.71 10.79
N ALA A 89 -1.00 -0.60 10.95
CA ALA A 89 -1.53 -1.17 12.19
C ALA A 89 -0.44 -1.40 13.26
N ALA A 90 0.83 -1.18 12.92
CA ALA A 90 1.97 -1.59 13.74
C ALA A 90 2.62 -0.47 14.57
N ILE A 91 2.07 0.75 14.58
CA ILE A 91 2.69 1.92 15.24
C ILE A 91 3.03 1.63 16.72
N GLU A 92 2.09 1.09 17.49
CA GLU A 92 2.33 0.74 18.89
C GLU A 92 3.39 -0.36 19.06
N LEU A 93 3.44 -1.33 18.14
CA LEU A 93 4.42 -2.42 18.19
C LEU A 93 5.83 -1.91 17.86
N LEU A 94 5.94 -1.00 16.90
CA LEU A 94 7.19 -0.33 16.55
C LEU A 94 7.74 0.50 17.72
N GLN A 95 6.88 1.21 18.46
CA GLN A 95 7.28 1.97 19.65
C GLN A 95 7.92 1.07 20.73
N SER A 96 7.50 -0.19 20.83
CA SER A 96 8.11 -1.19 21.72
C SER A 96 9.36 -1.87 21.15
N ASN A 97 9.70 -1.64 19.87
CA ASN A 97 10.79 -2.26 19.13
C ASN A 97 11.58 -1.19 18.35
N ASN A 98 11.97 -0.10 19.03
CA ASN A 98 12.58 1.08 18.39
C ASN A 98 13.86 0.76 17.60
N ASP A 99 14.62 -0.25 18.03
CA ASP A 99 15.83 -0.72 17.35
C ASP A 99 15.56 -1.34 15.97
N LYS A 100 14.32 -1.75 15.71
CA LYS A 100 13.90 -2.39 14.44
C LYS A 100 13.26 -1.42 13.46
N ILE A 101 13.03 -0.16 13.85
CA ILE A 101 12.34 0.81 13.01
C ILE A 101 13.20 1.15 11.80
N CYS A 102 12.66 0.91 10.60
CA CYS A 102 13.21 1.44 9.37
C CYS A 102 12.55 2.80 9.08
N TRP A 103 13.18 3.87 9.57
CA TRP A 103 12.65 5.23 9.51
C TRP A 103 12.30 5.73 8.11
N ARG A 104 13.01 5.23 7.09
CA ARG A 104 12.68 5.48 5.68
C ARG A 104 11.26 5.02 5.32
N TRP A 105 10.91 3.79 5.70
CA TRP A 105 9.58 3.22 5.42
C TRP A 105 8.52 3.80 6.35
N LEU A 106 8.89 4.07 7.61
CA LEU A 106 8.00 4.73 8.56
C LEU A 106 7.61 6.14 8.08
N SER A 107 8.51 6.88 7.45
CA SER A 107 8.24 8.24 6.93
C SER A 107 7.16 8.24 5.83
N GLY A 108 7.03 7.14 5.06
CA GLY A 108 5.95 6.95 4.10
C GLY A 108 4.67 6.37 4.68
N ASN A 109 4.66 5.97 5.96
CA ASN A 109 3.51 5.37 6.62
C ASN A 109 2.54 6.46 7.09
N ILE A 110 1.33 6.48 6.54
CA ILE A 110 0.31 7.49 6.83
C ILE A 110 -0.13 7.49 8.30
N ALA A 111 0.01 6.37 9.00
CA ALA A 111 -0.37 6.25 10.41
C ALA A 111 0.75 6.71 11.38
N ALA A 112 1.94 7.02 10.87
CA ALA A 112 3.13 7.26 11.70
C ALA A 112 3.44 8.74 11.95
N ILE A 113 2.57 9.68 11.54
CA ILE A 113 2.86 11.13 11.60
C ILE A 113 3.24 11.58 13.02
N ASP A 114 2.52 11.13 14.05
CA ASP A 114 2.81 11.53 15.43
C ASP A 114 4.16 10.98 15.92
N LEU A 115 4.46 9.70 15.62
CA LEU A 115 5.75 9.10 15.94
C LEU A 115 6.92 9.79 15.22
N LEU A 116 6.70 10.27 13.99
CA LEU A 116 7.69 11.03 13.24
C LEU A 116 7.91 12.43 13.85
N LYS A 117 6.84 13.10 14.31
CA LYS A 117 6.95 14.39 15.02
C LYS A 117 7.75 14.30 16.31
N GLU A 118 7.66 13.16 17.02
CA GLU A 118 8.46 12.88 18.21
C GLU A 118 9.95 12.62 17.90
N ASN A 119 10.29 12.31 16.64
CA ASN A 119 11.64 11.90 16.23
C ASN A 119 12.10 12.64 14.95
N PRO A 120 12.17 13.99 14.96
CA PRO A 120 12.38 14.78 13.75
C PRO A 120 13.75 14.55 13.09
N ASP A 121 14.77 14.15 13.86
CA ASP A 121 16.11 13.83 13.35
C ASP A 121 16.17 12.52 12.54
N LYS A 122 15.13 11.69 12.65
CA LYS A 122 15.03 10.41 11.96
C LYS A 122 14.18 10.46 10.69
N ILE A 123 13.45 11.55 10.46
CA ILE A 123 12.54 11.68 9.33
C ILE A 123 13.31 11.59 8.01
N SER A 124 12.86 10.68 7.14
CA SER A 124 13.27 10.67 5.75
C SER A 124 12.36 11.61 4.96
N TRP A 125 12.77 12.88 4.86
CA TRP A 125 11.95 13.93 4.28
C TRP A 125 11.50 13.67 2.84
N ARG A 126 12.34 13.02 2.01
CA ARG A 126 11.94 12.53 0.68
C ARG A 126 10.70 11.62 0.72
N TRP A 127 10.67 10.66 1.63
CA TRP A 127 9.54 9.74 1.78
C TRP A 127 8.34 10.41 2.45
N LEU A 128 8.59 11.33 3.37
CA LEU A 128 7.54 12.14 3.99
C LEU A 128 6.85 13.06 2.96
N SER A 129 7.58 13.64 1.99
CA SER A 129 7.01 14.49 0.95
C SER A 129 5.99 13.75 0.06
N GLY A 130 6.16 12.44 -0.14
CA GLY A 130 5.17 11.59 -0.80
C GLY A 130 4.02 11.11 0.11
N ASN A 131 4.09 11.36 1.42
CA ASN A 131 3.09 10.90 2.38
C ASN A 131 1.88 11.86 2.40
N ILE A 132 0.72 11.35 1.99
CA ILE A 132 -0.52 12.14 1.89
C ILE A 132 -1.00 12.70 3.24
N ALA A 133 -0.61 12.08 4.36
CA ALA A 133 -0.98 12.52 5.70
C ALA A 133 -0.01 13.56 6.29
N ALA A 134 1.09 13.87 5.59
CA ALA A 134 2.18 14.69 6.13
C ALA A 134 2.14 16.18 5.71
N ILE A 135 1.12 16.63 4.99
CA ILE A 135 1.07 17.98 4.40
C ILE A 135 1.30 19.09 5.43
N GLU A 136 0.68 19.01 6.60
CA GLU A 136 0.86 20.03 7.64
C GLU A 136 2.28 20.01 8.23
N LEU A 137 2.87 18.83 8.44
CA LEU A 137 4.26 18.71 8.90
C LEU A 137 5.26 19.26 7.86
N LEU A 138 4.96 19.10 6.57
CA LEU A 138 5.77 19.65 5.49
C LEU A 138 5.67 21.18 5.42
N LYS A 139 4.48 21.76 5.63
CA LYS A 139 4.28 23.21 5.70
C LYS A 139 5.05 23.86 6.86
N GLU A 140 5.17 23.16 7.98
CA GLU A 140 5.98 23.59 9.13
C GLU A 140 7.50 23.54 8.86
N ASN A 141 7.94 22.78 7.84
CA ASN A 141 9.35 22.52 7.52
C ASN A 141 9.65 22.70 6.01
N PRO A 142 9.42 23.91 5.45
CA PRO A 142 9.46 24.12 4.01
C PRO A 142 10.85 23.91 3.38
N ASP A 143 11.91 24.08 4.17
CA ASP A 143 13.31 23.86 3.75
C ASP A 143 13.67 22.37 3.59
N LYS A 144 12.84 21.47 4.12
CA LYS A 144 13.07 20.03 4.09
C LYS A 144 12.29 19.31 2.98
N ILE A 145 11.37 20.00 2.32
CA ILE A 145 10.50 19.41 1.31
C ILE A 145 11.33 18.92 0.11
N ASP A 146 11.16 17.64 -0.23
CA ASP A 146 11.56 17.10 -1.52
C ASP A 146 10.43 17.35 -2.52
N TRP A 147 10.63 18.34 -3.39
CA TRP A 147 9.59 18.82 -4.31
C TRP A 147 9.29 17.85 -5.45
N GLU A 148 10.24 17.00 -5.83
CA GLU A 148 10.03 15.89 -6.79
C GLU A 148 8.97 14.93 -6.23
N PHE A 149 9.15 14.48 -4.98
CA PHE A 149 8.20 13.57 -4.33
C PHE A 149 6.87 14.26 -3.98
N LEU A 150 6.91 15.55 -3.60
CA LEU A 150 5.71 16.33 -3.34
C LEU A 150 4.86 16.53 -4.61
N SER A 151 5.48 16.75 -5.77
CA SER A 151 4.76 16.88 -7.05
C SER A 151 3.91 15.65 -7.37
N GLY A 152 4.34 14.46 -6.95
CA GLY A 152 3.59 13.21 -7.11
C GLY A 152 2.51 13.00 -6.04
N ASN A 153 2.47 13.82 -5.00
CA ASN A 153 1.56 13.67 -3.86
C ASN A 153 0.18 14.28 -4.19
N PRO A 154 -0.90 13.48 -4.30
CA PRO A 154 -2.22 14.00 -4.64
C PRO A 154 -2.83 14.91 -3.56
N ALA A 155 -2.35 14.84 -2.31
CA ALA A 155 -2.80 15.71 -1.22
C ALA A 155 -2.07 17.07 -1.20
N ALA A 156 -1.03 17.26 -2.02
CA ALA A 156 -0.17 18.45 -1.97
C ALA A 156 -0.54 19.55 -2.97
N ILE A 157 -1.65 19.43 -3.70
CA ILE A 157 -2.02 20.34 -4.80
C ILE A 157 -2.02 21.81 -4.38
N GLU A 158 -2.58 22.15 -3.22
CA GLU A 158 -2.61 23.55 -2.77
C GLU A 158 -1.21 24.07 -2.41
N LEU A 159 -0.37 23.25 -1.76
CA LEU A 159 1.01 23.61 -1.44
C LEU A 159 1.87 23.80 -2.70
N LEU A 160 1.62 23.01 -3.74
CA LEU A 160 2.29 23.14 -5.05
C LEU A 160 1.87 24.42 -5.77
N LYS A 161 0.57 24.80 -5.72
CA LYS A 161 0.08 26.08 -6.28
C LYS A 161 0.72 27.30 -5.62
N GLU A 162 0.98 27.23 -4.31
CA GLU A 162 1.68 28.28 -3.56
C GLU A 162 3.17 28.39 -3.92
N ASN A 163 3.75 27.36 -4.54
CA ASN A 163 5.18 27.28 -4.88
C ASN A 163 5.41 26.82 -6.33
N PRO A 164 4.92 27.57 -7.33
CA PRO A 164 4.85 27.09 -8.71
C PRO A 164 6.21 26.92 -9.40
N ASP A 165 7.24 27.60 -8.91
CA ASP A 165 8.63 27.52 -9.35
C ASP A 165 9.33 26.23 -8.91
N LYS A 166 8.80 25.55 -7.89
CA LYS A 166 9.40 24.33 -7.32
C LYS A 166 8.78 23.04 -7.86
N MET A 167 7.68 23.13 -8.60
CA MET A 167 7.00 21.95 -9.14
C MET A 167 7.89 21.20 -10.13
N ASP A 168 8.13 19.92 -9.85
CA ASP A 168 8.59 18.97 -10.87
C ASP A 168 7.44 18.63 -11.81
N TRP A 169 7.48 19.16 -13.04
CA TRP A 169 6.40 19.01 -14.02
C TRP A 169 6.33 17.62 -14.67
N ASP A 170 7.43 16.87 -14.67
CA ASP A 170 7.43 15.48 -15.16
C ASP A 170 6.60 14.64 -14.19
N ILE A 171 6.97 14.65 -12.91
CA ILE A 171 6.23 13.89 -11.88
C ILE A 171 4.79 14.40 -11.72
N LEU A 172 4.58 15.72 -11.74
CA LEU A 172 3.23 16.32 -11.63
C LEU A 172 2.31 15.87 -12.78
N SER A 173 2.84 15.64 -13.99
CA SER A 173 2.04 15.18 -15.13
C SER A 173 1.40 13.79 -14.90
N GLY A 174 2.05 12.96 -14.07
CA GLY A 174 1.50 11.68 -13.60
C GLY A 174 0.56 11.78 -12.40
N ASN A 175 0.45 12.95 -11.75
CA ASN A 175 -0.37 13.13 -10.55
C ASN A 175 -1.87 13.24 -10.91
N PRO A 176 -2.73 12.33 -10.44
CA PRO A 176 -4.15 12.34 -10.78
C PRO A 176 -4.92 13.54 -10.23
N ALA A 177 -4.41 14.18 -9.17
CA ALA A 177 -5.04 15.38 -8.59
C ALA A 177 -4.58 16.69 -9.29
N ALA A 178 -3.56 16.64 -10.15
CA ALA A 178 -2.96 17.82 -10.78
C ALA A 178 -3.59 18.20 -12.14
N ILE A 179 -4.62 17.49 -12.60
CA ILE A 179 -5.20 17.67 -13.95
C ILE A 179 -5.58 19.13 -14.25
N GLN A 180 -6.12 19.85 -13.26
CA GLN A 180 -6.47 21.25 -13.46
C GLN A 180 -5.24 22.15 -13.67
N ILE A 181 -4.17 21.96 -12.87
CA ILE A 181 -2.91 22.69 -13.03
C ILE A 181 -2.31 22.42 -14.41
N LEU A 182 -2.33 21.17 -14.87
CA LEU A 182 -1.81 20.79 -16.18
C LEU A 182 -2.60 21.44 -17.33
N LYS A 183 -3.94 21.48 -17.24
CA LYS A 183 -4.79 22.17 -18.24
C LYS A 183 -4.48 23.66 -18.36
N GLU A 184 -4.11 24.30 -17.27
CA GLU A 184 -3.75 25.72 -17.22
C GLU A 184 -2.32 25.98 -17.73
N ASN A 185 -1.47 24.93 -17.84
CA ASN A 185 -0.06 25.02 -18.23
C ASN A 185 0.30 23.96 -19.30
N PRO A 186 -0.35 23.99 -20.48
CA PRO A 186 -0.19 22.94 -21.49
C PRO A 186 1.23 22.81 -22.05
N ASP A 187 2.02 23.89 -22.00
CA ASP A 187 3.42 23.95 -22.43
C ASP A 187 4.38 23.19 -21.51
N LYS A 188 3.96 22.92 -20.26
CA LYS A 188 4.77 22.22 -19.25
C LYS A 188 4.40 20.75 -19.08
N ILE A 189 3.44 20.25 -19.86
CA ILE A 189 2.97 18.87 -19.76
C ILE A 189 4.02 17.90 -20.30
N TYR A 190 4.38 16.91 -19.48
CA TYR A 190 5.14 15.75 -19.92
C TYR A 190 4.18 14.65 -20.38
N TRP A 191 3.99 14.56 -21.69
CA TRP A 191 2.99 13.69 -22.32
C TRP A 191 3.19 12.21 -22.03
N PHE A 192 4.43 11.75 -21.85
CA PHE A 192 4.71 10.36 -21.46
C PHE A 192 4.05 10.02 -20.12
N GLN A 193 4.26 10.86 -19.09
CA GLN A 193 3.66 10.68 -17.77
C GLN A 193 2.15 10.88 -17.79
N LEU A 194 1.67 11.91 -18.50
CA LEU A 194 0.24 12.17 -18.63
C LEU A 194 -0.49 11.00 -19.29
N SER A 195 0.11 10.34 -20.27
CA SER A 195 -0.47 9.16 -20.94
C SER A 195 -0.65 7.97 -20.00
N GLY A 196 0.18 7.86 -18.96
CA GLY A 196 0.04 6.87 -17.89
C GLY A 196 -0.92 7.28 -16.77
N ASN A 197 -1.34 8.56 -16.73
CA ASN A 197 -2.22 9.10 -15.69
C ASN A 197 -3.66 8.62 -15.92
N THR A 198 -4.10 7.61 -15.18
CA THR A 198 -5.42 7.00 -15.38
C THR A 198 -6.59 7.95 -15.15
N ALA A 199 -6.38 9.07 -14.43
CA ALA A 199 -7.42 10.05 -14.14
C ALA A 199 -7.90 10.84 -15.37
N ILE A 200 -7.16 10.83 -16.49
CA ILE A 200 -7.60 11.50 -17.72
C ILE A 200 -8.60 10.68 -18.54
N PHE A 201 -8.71 9.38 -18.26
CA PHE A 201 -9.60 8.49 -18.99
C PHE A 201 -10.93 8.35 -18.27
N LYS A 202 -12.03 8.36 -19.02
CA LYS A 202 -13.34 7.97 -18.49
C LYS A 202 -13.46 6.45 -18.54
N PRO A 203 -14.05 5.79 -17.53
CA PRO A 203 -14.35 4.38 -17.61
C PRO A 203 -15.25 4.13 -18.83
N VAL A 204 -14.87 3.19 -19.69
CA VAL A 204 -15.77 2.67 -20.72
C VAL A 204 -16.86 1.91 -19.97
N ARG A 205 -18.03 2.53 -19.80
CA ARG A 205 -19.22 1.77 -19.47
C ARG A 205 -19.59 1.04 -20.75
N ASP A 206 -19.40 -0.28 -20.78
CA ASP A 206 -19.92 -1.10 -21.86
C ASP A 206 -21.44 -0.99 -21.85
N GLN A 207 -21.96 -0.06 -22.65
CA GLN A 207 -23.40 0.11 -22.87
C GLN A 207 -24.03 -1.20 -23.39
N ALA A 208 -23.22 -2.05 -24.04
CA ALA A 208 -23.61 -3.37 -24.52
C ALA A 208 -23.98 -4.38 -23.40
N ILE A 209 -23.47 -4.24 -22.17
CA ILE A 209 -23.85 -5.13 -21.05
C ILE A 209 -25.14 -4.65 -20.38
N VAL A 210 -25.39 -3.33 -20.39
CA VAL A 210 -26.60 -2.75 -19.81
C VAL A 210 -27.83 -3.17 -20.61
N ASP A 211 -27.76 -3.17 -21.94
CA ASP A 211 -28.92 -3.50 -22.78
C ASP A 211 -29.30 -5.00 -22.74
N VAL A 212 -28.35 -5.90 -22.44
CA VAL A 212 -28.63 -7.34 -22.28
C VAL A 212 -29.28 -7.64 -20.92
N LEU A 213 -28.97 -6.87 -19.88
CA LEU A 213 -29.55 -7.03 -18.54
C LEU A 213 -30.98 -6.46 -18.41
N TYR A 214 -31.41 -5.59 -19.33
CA TYR A 214 -32.79 -5.07 -19.37
C TYR A 214 -33.70 -5.77 -20.38
N MET A 215 -33.22 -6.84 -21.04
CA MET A 215 -34.00 -7.68 -21.97
C MET A 215 -34.35 -9.08 -21.40
N LEU A 216 -34.14 -9.31 -20.10
CA LEU A 216 -34.60 -10.50 -19.35
C LEU A 216 -35.54 -10.08 -18.22
#